data_AF-A0A7G7KQ31-F1
#
_entry.id   AF-A0A7G7KQ31-F1
#
_cell.length_a   1.000
_cell.length_b   1.000
_cell.length_c   1.000
_cell.angle_alpha   90.00
_cell.angle_beta   90.00
_cell.angle_gamma   90.00
#
_symmetry.space_group_name_H-M   'P 1'
#
loop_
_entity.id
_entity.type
_entity.pdbx_description
1 polymer ?
#
loop_
_entity_poly.entity_id
_entity_poly.type
_entity_poly.pdbx_seq_one_letter_code
_entity_poly.pdbx_strand_id
1 'polypeptide(L)'
;MSEEDFLQALTGVDVQLSSHANWQELKGIASDHPWSLGETPLTPGQQCVLAFWRILSRDDQGQSTAPMPGEGTEEEIRQSLSDFQEDFETSVLINTDLDLDSIRELFAALAPS
;
A
#
# COMPACT_ATOMS: atom_id res chain seq x y z
N MET A 1 7.68 -13.76 7.60
CA MET A 1 7.41 -13.95 6.15
C MET A 1 8.68 -13.64 5.37
N SER A 2 8.95 -14.33 4.25
CA SER A 2 10.06 -13.97 3.36
C SER A 2 9.74 -12.69 2.58
N GLU A 3 10.76 -12.02 2.01
CA GLU A 3 10.53 -10.84 1.16
C GLU A 3 9.71 -11.21 -0.09
N GLU A 4 10.00 -12.35 -0.72
CA GLU A 4 9.26 -12.82 -1.90
C GLU A 4 7.78 -13.06 -1.59
N ASP A 5 7.49 -13.75 -0.49
CA ASP A 5 6.10 -14.00 -0.07
C ASP A 5 5.35 -12.70 0.26
N PHE A 6 6.07 -11.71 0.81
CA PHE A 6 5.51 -10.40 1.08
C PHE A 6 5.16 -9.65 -0.20
N LEU A 7 6.07 -9.63 -1.17
CA LEU A 7 5.81 -9.01 -2.48
C LEU A 7 4.67 -9.72 -3.22
N GLN A 8 4.55 -11.04 -3.09
CA GLN A 8 3.40 -11.80 -3.61
C GLN A 8 2.11 -11.41 -2.90
N ALA A 9 2.12 -11.22 -1.58
CA ALA A 9 0.95 -10.76 -0.84
C ALA A 9 0.48 -9.37 -1.29
N LEU A 10 1.41 -8.41 -1.46
CA LEU A 10 1.09 -7.08 -2.00
C LEU A 10 0.50 -7.17 -3.41
N THR A 11 1.07 -8.03 -4.25
CA THR A 11 0.55 -8.28 -5.61
C THR A 11 -0.86 -8.85 -5.57
N GLY A 12 -1.15 -9.76 -4.63
CA GLY A 12 -2.48 -10.30 -4.41
C GLY A 12 -3.52 -9.21 -4.17
N VAL A 13 -3.20 -8.25 -3.30
CA VAL A 13 -4.09 -7.10 -3.02
C VAL A 13 -4.25 -6.20 -4.24
N ASP A 14 -3.15 -5.86 -4.95
CA ASP A 14 -3.24 -5.07 -6.19
C ASP A 14 -4.18 -5.72 -7.22
N VAL A 15 -4.13 -7.04 -7.38
CA VAL A 15 -5.02 -7.76 -8.30
C VAL A 15 -6.49 -7.65 -7.88
N GLN A 16 -6.79 -7.77 -6.59
CA GLN A 16 -8.16 -7.61 -6.08
C GLN A 16 -8.69 -6.19 -6.33
N LEU A 17 -7.87 -5.18 -6.02
CA LEU A 17 -8.24 -3.77 -6.18
C LEU A 17 -8.25 -3.30 -7.65
N SER A 18 -7.63 -4.04 -8.56
CA SER A 18 -7.51 -3.66 -9.98
C SER A 18 -8.82 -3.61 -10.75
N SER A 19 -9.92 -4.11 -10.18
CA SER A 19 -11.27 -3.94 -10.74
C SER A 19 -11.81 -2.51 -10.61
N HIS A 20 -11.25 -1.70 -9.70
CA HIS A 20 -11.66 -0.31 -9.47
C HIS A 20 -10.93 0.64 -10.43
N ALA A 21 -11.68 1.50 -11.14
CA ALA A 21 -11.11 2.48 -12.06
C ALA A 21 -10.12 3.44 -11.35
N ASN A 22 -10.52 3.90 -10.17
CA ASN A 22 -9.72 4.77 -9.32
C ASN A 22 -8.36 4.15 -8.94
N TRP A 23 -8.30 2.82 -8.76
CA TRP A 23 -7.05 2.14 -8.44
C TRP A 23 -6.01 2.25 -9.57
N GLN A 24 -6.44 2.26 -10.83
CA GLN A 24 -5.53 2.45 -11.96
C GLN A 24 -4.94 3.86 -12.00
N GLU A 25 -5.73 4.87 -11.63
CA GLU A 25 -5.24 6.25 -11.53
C GLU A 25 -4.21 6.40 -10.40
N LEU A 26 -4.46 5.78 -9.25
CA LEU A 26 -3.52 5.74 -8.12
C LEU A 26 -2.20 5.07 -8.50
N LYS A 27 -2.25 3.97 -9.26
CA LYS A 27 -1.03 3.32 -9.79
C LYS A 27 -0.26 4.21 -10.75
N GLY A 28 -0.95 5.02 -11.55
CA GLY A 28 -0.31 6.03 -12.39
C GLY A 28 0.51 7.01 -11.55
N ILE A 29 -0.08 7.54 -10.48
CA ILE A 29 0.60 8.44 -9.55
C ILE A 29 1.81 7.77 -8.88
N ALA A 30 1.64 6.54 -8.37
CA ALA A 30 2.75 5.82 -7.74
C ALA A 30 3.91 5.57 -8.72
N SER A 31 3.62 5.32 -9.99
CA SER A 31 4.65 5.08 -11.01
C SER A 31 5.57 6.28 -11.26
N ASP A 32 5.12 7.50 -10.96
CA ASP A 32 5.94 8.72 -11.01
C ASP A 32 6.94 8.81 -9.85
N HIS A 33 6.79 7.96 -8.83
CA HIS A 33 7.57 7.93 -7.60
C HIS A 33 8.07 6.51 -7.28
N PRO A 34 9.01 5.95 -8.06
CA PRO A 34 9.42 4.56 -7.92
C PRO A 34 10.13 4.28 -6.58
N TRP A 35 9.65 3.28 -5.84
CA TRP A 35 10.25 2.80 -4.58
C TRP A 35 10.78 1.37 -4.69
N SER A 36 11.67 1.03 -3.76
CA SER A 36 12.14 -0.33 -3.52
C SER A 36 11.82 -0.76 -2.09
N LEU A 37 11.69 -2.08 -1.92
CA LEU A 37 11.78 -2.73 -0.62
C LEU A 37 13.16 -3.36 -0.52
N GLY A 38 14.04 -2.79 0.31
CA GLY A 38 15.45 -3.12 0.29
C GLY A 38 16.06 -2.83 -1.09
N GLU A 39 16.65 -3.84 -1.71
CA GLU A 39 17.22 -3.75 -3.07
C GLU A 39 16.21 -4.11 -4.18
N THR A 40 15.02 -4.58 -3.82
CA THR A 40 14.02 -5.06 -4.78
C THR A 40 13.08 -3.93 -5.21
N PRO A 41 13.05 -3.53 -6.49
CA PRO A 41 12.10 -2.54 -6.97
C PRO A 41 10.66 -3.04 -6.86
N LEU A 42 9.76 -2.18 -6.41
CA LEU A 42 8.34 -2.48 -6.33
C LEU A 42 7.64 -2.14 -7.65
N THR A 43 6.64 -2.93 -8.04
CA THR A 43 5.72 -2.52 -9.12
C THR A 43 4.83 -1.36 -8.64
N PRO A 44 4.24 -0.54 -9.54
CA PRO A 44 3.35 0.54 -9.11
C PRO A 44 2.18 0.07 -8.24
N GLY A 45 1.63 -1.12 -8.51
CA GLY A 45 0.61 -1.72 -7.66
C GLY A 45 1.10 -2.05 -6.25
N GLN A 46 2.26 -2.70 -6.14
CA GLN A 46 2.88 -2.99 -4.84
C GLN A 46 3.20 -1.71 -4.06
N GLN A 47 3.67 -0.66 -4.75
CA GLN A 47 3.94 0.65 -4.16
C GLN A 47 2.66 1.27 -3.60
N CYS A 48 1.56 1.26 -4.37
CA CYS A 48 0.28 1.77 -3.88
C CYS A 48 -0.20 1.02 -2.64
N VAL A 49 -0.24 -0.31 -2.70
CA VAL A 49 -0.69 -1.13 -1.56
C VAL A 49 0.15 -0.83 -0.33
N LEU A 50 1.48 -0.87 -0.45
CA LEU A 50 2.38 -0.64 0.67
C LEU A 50 2.25 0.79 1.22
N ALA A 51 2.21 1.79 0.35
CA ALA A 51 2.07 3.19 0.75
C ALA A 51 0.80 3.38 1.58
N PHE A 52 -0.37 3.06 1.01
CA PHE A 52 -1.65 3.26 1.67
C PHE A 52 -1.77 2.42 2.94
N TRP A 53 -1.27 1.19 2.93
CA TRP A 53 -1.27 0.36 4.12
C TRP A 53 -0.48 1.01 5.26
N ARG A 54 0.71 1.56 4.98
CA ARG A 54 1.51 2.28 5.99
C ARG A 54 0.88 3.60 6.45
N ILE A 55 0.09 4.23 5.60
CA ILE A 55 -0.55 5.51 5.92
C ILE A 55 -1.79 5.33 6.78
N LEU A 56 -2.58 4.30 6.49
CA LEU A 56 -3.84 4.04 7.17
C LEU A 56 -3.66 3.19 8.43
N SER A 57 -2.63 2.34 8.47
CA SER A 57 -2.25 1.61 9.68
C SER A 57 -1.33 2.48 10.54
N ARG A 58 -1.91 3.27 11.47
CA ARG A 58 -1.14 4.11 12.40
C ARG A 58 -1.58 3.94 13.85
N ASP A 59 -0.64 4.11 14.77
CA ASP A 59 -0.92 4.21 16.20
C ASP A 59 -1.34 5.62 16.62
N ASP A 60 -1.64 5.80 17.91
CA ASP A 60 -2.01 7.09 18.51
C ASP A 60 -0.91 8.16 18.43
N GLN A 61 0.34 7.75 18.14
CA GLN A 61 1.49 8.63 17.95
C GLN A 61 1.74 8.96 16.46
N GLY A 62 0.91 8.43 15.56
CA GLY A 62 1.02 8.62 14.12
C GLY A 62 2.10 7.77 13.46
N GLN A 63 2.70 6.81 14.16
CA GLN A 63 3.67 5.87 13.60
C GLN A 63 2.96 4.74 12.85
N SER A 64 3.54 4.31 11.73
CA SER A 64 3.02 3.20 10.94
C SER A 64 3.07 1.90 11.75
N THR A 65 1.95 1.20 11.86
CA THR A 65 1.84 -0.12 12.52
C THR A 65 1.79 -1.28 11.53
N ALA A 66 1.73 -1.00 10.22
CA ALA A 66 1.79 -2.01 9.17
C ALA A 66 3.12 -2.80 9.28
N PRO A 67 3.08 -4.12 9.55
CA PRO A 67 4.28 -4.93 9.75
C PRO A 67 5.04 -5.18 8.43
N MET A 68 6.37 -4.98 8.45
CA MET A 68 7.26 -5.28 7.32
C MET A 68 7.85 -6.70 7.40
N PRO A 69 8.48 -7.23 6.34
CA PRO A 69 9.19 -8.51 6.43
C PRO A 69 10.20 -8.52 7.58
N GLY A 70 10.06 -9.50 8.48
CA GLY A 70 10.88 -9.62 9.69
C GLY A 70 10.27 -8.98 10.95
N GLU A 71 9.20 -8.19 10.81
CA GLU A 71 8.50 -7.50 11.90
C GLU A 71 7.17 -8.20 12.23
N GLY A 72 7.26 -9.44 12.70
CA GLY A 72 6.08 -10.25 13.07
C GLY A 72 6.02 -11.59 12.37
N THR A 73 5.00 -12.36 12.71
CA THR A 73 4.71 -13.65 12.09
C THR A 73 4.09 -13.46 10.71
N GLU A 74 4.16 -14.50 9.87
CA GLU A 74 3.52 -14.47 8.56
C GLU A 74 2.01 -14.27 8.64
N GLU A 75 1.37 -14.88 9.63
CA GLU A 75 -0.07 -14.80 9.86
C GLU A 75 -0.51 -13.38 10.23
N GLU A 76 0.24 -12.70 11.12
CA GLU A 76 -0.03 -11.31 11.50
C GLU A 76 0.08 -10.36 10.30
N ILE A 77 1.12 -10.52 9.46
CA ILE A 77 1.30 -9.71 8.25
C ILE A 77 0.13 -9.92 7.28
N ARG A 78 -0.27 -11.17 7.03
CA ARG A 78 -1.38 -11.47 6.11
C ARG A 78 -2.71 -10.94 6.64
N GLN A 79 -2.97 -11.09 7.94
CA GLN A 79 -4.20 -10.60 8.56
C GLN A 79 -4.27 -9.08 8.48
N SER A 80 -3.22 -8.37 8.90
CA SER A 80 -3.19 -6.91 8.86
C SER A 80 -3.33 -6.35 7.44
N LEU A 81 -2.76 -7.03 6.43
CA LEU A 81 -2.92 -6.64 5.04
C LEU A 81 -4.34 -6.89 4.51
N SER A 82 -4.98 -7.99 4.94
CA SER A 82 -6.37 -8.29 4.62
C SER A 82 -7.34 -7.26 5.23
N ASP A 83 -7.14 -6.92 6.50
CA ASP A 83 -7.95 -5.91 7.20
C ASP A 83 -7.85 -4.55 6.49
N PHE A 84 -6.62 -4.15 6.14
CA PHE A 84 -6.40 -2.94 5.34
C PHE A 84 -7.12 -2.96 4.00
N GLN A 85 -7.08 -4.07 3.27
CA GLN A 85 -7.73 -4.17 1.96
C GLN A 85 -9.24 -3.88 2.08
N GLU A 86 -9.91 -4.54 3.03
CA GLU A 86 -11.36 -4.40 3.25
C GLU A 86 -11.73 -2.95 3.63
N ASP A 87 -10.97 -2.36 4.55
CA ASP A 87 -11.19 -0.98 5.01
C ASP A 87 -10.92 0.05 3.90
N PHE A 88 -9.85 -0.14 3.13
CA PHE A 88 -9.46 0.75 2.04
C PHE A 88 -10.49 0.71 0.90
N GLU A 89 -10.90 -0.48 0.49
CA GLU A 89 -11.90 -0.64 -0.56
C GLU A 89 -13.21 0.04 -0.16
N THR A 90 -13.67 -0.19 1.07
CA THR A 90 -14.91 0.39 1.59
C THR A 90 -14.83 1.91 1.74
N SER A 91 -13.72 2.43 2.27
CA SER A 91 -13.63 3.84 2.68
C SER A 91 -13.11 4.75 1.58
N VAL A 92 -12.15 4.28 0.78
CA VAL A 92 -11.42 5.10 -0.18
C VAL A 92 -11.93 4.88 -1.60
N LEU A 93 -12.08 3.62 -2.03
CA LEU A 93 -12.44 3.33 -3.42
C LEU A 93 -13.94 3.48 -3.69
N ILE A 94 -14.80 3.13 -2.71
CA ILE A 94 -16.26 3.14 -2.88
C ILE A 94 -16.92 4.44 -2.42
N ASN A 95 -16.46 5.03 -1.30
CA ASN A 95 -17.25 6.04 -0.56
C ASN A 95 -16.69 7.48 -0.56
N THR A 96 -15.65 7.80 -1.34
CA THR A 96 -14.99 9.11 -1.24
C THR A 96 -14.66 9.72 -2.61
N ASP A 97 -14.81 11.05 -2.72
CA ASP A 97 -14.16 11.85 -3.78
C ASP A 97 -12.65 11.82 -3.54
N LEU A 98 -11.95 11.01 -4.32
CA LEU A 98 -10.49 10.87 -4.25
C LEU A 98 -9.79 12.16 -4.64
N ASP A 99 -9.14 12.82 -3.68
CA ASP A 99 -8.24 13.94 -3.97
C ASP A 99 -6.87 13.42 -4.43
N LEU A 100 -6.72 13.34 -5.76
CA LEU A 100 -5.49 12.86 -6.41
C LEU A 100 -4.28 13.76 -6.14
N ASP A 101 -4.46 15.06 -5.87
CA ASP A 101 -3.33 15.97 -5.62
C ASP A 101 -2.76 15.74 -4.22
N SER A 102 -3.62 15.60 -3.20
CA SER A 102 -3.19 15.18 -1.87
C SER A 102 -2.45 13.84 -1.89
N ILE A 103 -2.90 12.90 -2.73
CA ILE A 103 -2.26 11.60 -2.88
C ILE A 103 -0.88 11.72 -3.55
N ARG A 104 -0.74 12.54 -4.60
CA ARG A 104 0.57 12.82 -5.23
C ARG A 104 1.57 13.38 -4.25
N GLU A 105 1.19 14.38 -3.47
CA GLU A 105 2.08 14.97 -2.45
C GLU A 105 2.56 13.92 -1.45
N LEU A 106 1.67 13.01 -1.08
CA LEU A 106 1.97 11.93 -0.16
C LEU A 106 2.91 10.87 -0.76
N PHE A 107 2.73 10.46 -2.03
CA PHE A 107 3.69 9.58 -2.70
C PHE A 107 5.06 10.26 -2.88
N ALA A 108 5.10 11.56 -3.16
CA ALA A 108 6.34 12.32 -3.24
C ALA A 108 7.07 12.40 -1.89
N ALA A 109 6.33 12.56 -0.79
CA ALA A 109 6.91 12.63 0.57
C ALA A 109 7.47 11.29 1.06
N LEU A 110 6.92 10.18 0.60
CA LEU A 110 7.36 8.83 0.96
C LEU A 110 8.46 8.29 0.03
N ALA A 111 8.69 8.94 -1.13
CA ALA A 111 9.78 8.57 -2.02
C ALA A 111 11.15 8.84 -1.39
N PRO A 112 12.09 7.88 -1.46
CA PRO A 112 13.45 8.11 -0.99
C PRO A 112 14.09 9.25 -1.80
N SER A 113 14.73 10.19 -1.09
CA SER A 113 15.44 11.35 -1.65
C SER A 113 16.71 10.97 -2.41
#